data_AF-A5DAH7-F1
#
_entry.id   AF-A5DAH7-F1
#
_cell.length_a   1.000
_cell.length_b   1.000
_cell.length_c   1.000
_cell.angle_alpha   90.00
_cell.angle_beta   90.00
_cell.angle_gamma   90.00
#
_symmetry.space_group_name_H-M   'P 1'
#
loop_
_entity.id
_entity.type
_entity.pdbx_description
1 polymer ?
#
loop_
_entity_poly.entity_id
_entity_poly.type
_entity_poly.pdbx_seq_one_letter_code
_entity_poly.pdbx_strand_id
1 'polypeptide(L)'
;MEAEQSGWGRISAALVENPESLDLWEKLIREVERENGVPISKVSSDEAVEILRTCYNAFLEKFPLLVHYWIRYAQCEFRLGYHQKAIIVYERALVHLRASIELWTNYLQFRVDTISDNVEEIAQLFETARKTIGRHFYAHEFYQLYLSFIKSYATNDPERQYHILLRTIIEQPIYHYNLFAKMFFSAISNLNSTTIGYIVPPKAIRSYNGDFRQASIKLKKLFTDVYITTQAKTHQIYSFERHFQRQYFDQTFIPQAQLKQWHNYLSFLELNFPHQHTIQVYERCLLITAPYPEFWLRFAEFHISQDRMLQAVEVLTRGMVYCASYKLLVKLVDVELSLKNYTRARDILTEYVKESAATPIPILEKLLSVESLFHTQDSTKMRNLFLQIFKESDHHRVSELLNYYTLPEELKSEIRSHFNLELNTKDEVNFDAKFHQSLIGPLHN
;
A
#
# COMPACT_ATOMS: atom_id res chain seq x y z
N MET A 1 53.00 2.59 1.01
CA MET A 1 51.87 2.07 0.22
C MET A 1 50.65 2.18 1.11
N GLU A 2 50.11 3.39 1.21
CA GLU A 2 48.83 3.64 1.84
C GLU A 2 47.78 2.98 0.95
N ALA A 3 47.01 2.05 1.51
CA ALA A 3 45.87 1.47 0.85
C ALA A 3 44.99 2.63 0.36
N GLU A 4 44.69 2.66 -0.94
CA GLU A 4 43.63 3.49 -1.48
C GLU A 4 42.40 3.24 -0.60
N GLN A 5 42.05 4.21 0.26
CA GLN A 5 40.76 4.21 0.93
C GLN A 5 39.74 4.19 -0.20
N SER A 6 39.17 3.01 -0.41
CA SER A 6 38.13 2.75 -1.38
C SER A 6 37.13 3.91 -1.39
N GLY A 7 36.71 4.36 -2.58
CA GLY A 7 35.89 5.57 -2.72
C GLY A 7 34.64 5.59 -1.83
N TRP A 8 34.13 4.41 -1.45
CA TRP A 8 33.01 4.25 -0.52
C TRP A 8 33.30 4.67 0.93
N GLY A 9 34.55 4.64 1.42
CA GLY A 9 34.88 5.04 2.79
C GLY A 9 34.64 6.53 3.07
N ARG A 10 34.98 7.39 2.09
CA ARG A 10 34.70 8.84 2.17
C ARG A 10 33.21 9.15 2.08
N ILE A 11 32.48 8.43 1.23
CA ILE A 11 31.03 8.58 1.09
C ILE A 11 30.32 8.11 2.36
N SER A 12 30.80 7.02 2.98
CA SER A 12 30.25 6.50 4.24
C SER A 12 30.43 7.51 5.39
N ALA A 13 31.58 8.19 5.46
CA ALA A 13 31.78 9.27 6.42
C ALA A 13 30.79 10.44 6.19
N ALA A 14 30.57 10.84 4.93
CA ALA A 14 29.58 11.87 4.59
C ALA A 14 28.13 11.45 4.91
N LEU A 15 27.81 10.16 4.80
CA LEU A 15 26.51 9.61 5.19
C LEU A 15 26.29 9.56 6.70
N VAL A 16 27.35 9.46 7.51
CA VAL A 16 27.23 9.60 8.97
C VAL A 16 26.80 11.02 9.34
N GLU A 17 27.29 12.03 8.61
CA GLU A 17 26.91 13.42 8.83
C GLU A 17 25.52 13.76 8.27
N ASN A 18 25.14 13.17 7.14
CA ASN A 18 23.82 13.37 6.52
C ASN A 18 23.17 12.05 6.06
N PRO A 19 22.55 11.29 6.98
CA PRO A 19 21.99 9.96 6.69
C PRO A 19 20.77 9.97 5.76
N GLU A 20 20.11 11.11 5.60
CA GLU A 20 18.86 11.24 4.84
C GLU A 20 19.09 11.66 3.37
N SER A 21 20.35 11.87 2.98
CA SER A 21 20.70 12.30 1.62
C SER A 21 20.65 11.15 0.62
N LEU A 22 19.59 11.11 -0.21
CA LEU A 22 19.46 10.11 -1.28
C LEU A 22 20.66 10.11 -2.23
N ASP A 23 21.14 11.28 -2.67
CA ASP A 23 22.26 11.39 -3.61
C ASP A 23 23.55 10.74 -3.09
N LEU A 24 23.84 10.89 -1.78
CA LEU A 24 24.99 10.22 -1.16
C LEU A 24 24.82 8.69 -1.14
N TRP A 25 23.61 8.22 -0.84
CA TRP A 25 23.29 6.79 -0.90
C TRP A 25 23.38 6.22 -2.31
N GLU A 26 22.87 6.92 -3.33
CA GLU A 26 22.96 6.47 -4.72
C GLU A 26 24.42 6.37 -5.17
N LYS A 27 25.27 7.32 -4.78
CA LYS A 27 26.71 7.27 -5.01
C LYS A 27 27.35 6.08 -4.31
N LEU A 28 27.02 5.84 -3.04
CA LEU A 28 27.52 4.69 -2.29
C LEU A 28 27.18 3.37 -3.00
N ILE A 29 25.91 3.19 -3.40
CA ILE A 29 25.45 1.97 -4.07
C ILE A 29 26.18 1.77 -5.41
N ARG A 30 26.39 2.84 -6.19
CA ARG A 30 27.13 2.76 -7.47
C ARG A 30 28.59 2.33 -7.28
N GLU A 31 29.24 2.77 -6.21
CA GLU A 31 30.62 2.37 -5.88
C GLU A 31 30.68 0.92 -5.40
N VAL A 32 29.77 0.54 -4.49
CA VAL A 32 29.73 -0.79 -3.89
C VAL A 32 29.31 -1.89 -4.86
N GLU A 33 28.58 -1.58 -5.92
CA GLU A 33 28.28 -2.53 -7.00
C GLU A 33 29.51 -2.95 -7.82
N ARG A 34 30.65 -2.27 -7.64
CA ARG A 34 31.86 -2.50 -8.43
C ARG A 34 33.04 -2.83 -7.52
N GLU A 35 33.73 -3.90 -7.83
CA GLU A 35 35.02 -4.23 -7.25
C GLU A 35 36.09 -3.95 -8.32
N ASN A 36 37.02 -3.03 -8.04
CA ASN A 36 38.05 -2.59 -9.00
C ASN A 36 37.49 -2.15 -10.37
N GLY A 37 36.31 -1.52 -10.37
CA GLY A 37 35.62 -1.03 -11.58
C GLY A 37 34.77 -2.08 -12.32
N VAL A 38 34.87 -3.36 -11.95
CA VAL A 38 34.10 -4.46 -12.53
C VAL A 38 32.85 -4.72 -11.67
N PRO A 39 31.66 -4.91 -12.28
CA PRO A 39 30.47 -5.29 -11.51
C PRO A 39 30.69 -6.57 -10.70
N ILE A 40 30.21 -6.55 -9.45
CA ILE A 40 30.33 -7.71 -8.55
C ILE A 40 29.73 -8.96 -9.23
N SER A 41 30.51 -10.04 -9.18
CA SER A 41 30.20 -11.31 -9.84
C SER A 41 30.62 -12.49 -8.97
N LYS A 42 30.43 -13.72 -9.46
CA LYS A 42 30.84 -14.95 -8.74
C LYS A 42 32.34 -15.05 -8.44
N VAL A 43 33.16 -14.22 -9.09
CA VAL A 43 34.62 -14.18 -8.92
C VAL A 43 35.05 -13.12 -7.90
N SER A 44 34.12 -12.26 -7.46
CA SER A 44 34.39 -11.21 -6.48
C SER A 44 34.70 -11.77 -5.09
N SER A 45 35.39 -10.98 -4.27
CA SER A 45 35.70 -11.38 -2.90
C SER A 45 34.44 -11.48 -2.04
N ASP A 46 34.44 -12.42 -1.09
CA ASP A 46 33.33 -12.58 -0.14
C ASP A 46 33.12 -11.30 0.70
N GLU A 47 34.19 -10.57 0.99
CA GLU A 47 34.15 -9.28 1.67
C GLU A 47 33.40 -8.22 0.84
N ALA A 48 33.68 -8.10 -0.46
CA ALA A 48 32.97 -7.16 -1.34
C ALA A 48 31.47 -7.49 -1.44
N VAL A 49 31.12 -8.77 -1.49
CA VAL A 49 29.71 -9.22 -1.51
C VAL A 49 29.01 -8.87 -0.20
N GLU A 50 29.67 -9.01 0.94
CA GLU A 50 29.07 -8.70 2.24
C GLU A 50 28.91 -7.19 2.48
N ILE A 51 29.89 -6.40 2.04
CA ILE A 51 29.76 -4.93 2.00
C ILE A 51 28.55 -4.54 1.14
N LEU A 52 28.39 -5.15 -0.03
CA LEU A 52 27.25 -4.91 -0.91
C LEU A 52 25.91 -5.15 -0.22
N ARG A 53 25.77 -6.29 0.44
CA ARG A 53 24.54 -6.64 1.18
C ARG A 53 24.27 -5.64 2.29
N THR A 54 25.29 -5.29 3.06
CA THR A 54 25.18 -4.38 4.19
C THR A 54 24.71 -3.00 3.73
N CYS A 55 25.33 -2.45 2.68
CA CYS A 55 24.96 -1.15 2.13
C CYS A 55 23.54 -1.15 1.54
N TYR A 56 23.17 -2.19 0.78
CA TYR A 56 21.81 -2.30 0.24
C TYR A 56 20.75 -2.44 1.34
N ASN A 57 21.01 -3.23 2.39
CA ASN A 57 20.09 -3.38 3.50
C ASN A 57 19.85 -2.06 4.23
N ALA A 58 20.93 -1.35 4.59
CA ALA A 58 20.82 -0.05 5.25
C ALA A 58 20.12 1.00 4.36
N PHE A 59 20.43 1.02 3.07
CA PHE A 59 19.81 1.93 2.12
C PHE A 59 18.30 1.68 1.98
N LEU A 60 17.90 0.42 1.82
CA LEU A 60 16.49 0.05 1.59
C LEU A 60 15.64 0.06 2.86
N GLU A 61 16.27 0.00 4.05
CA GLU A 61 15.61 0.30 5.32
C GLU A 61 15.20 1.78 5.40
N LYS A 62 16.05 2.68 4.88
CA LYS A 62 15.78 4.12 4.80
C LYS A 62 14.85 4.52 3.67
N PHE A 63 15.01 3.91 2.48
CA PHE A 63 14.24 4.24 1.28
C PHE A 63 13.49 3.03 0.71
N PRO A 64 12.56 2.43 1.47
CA PRO A 64 11.88 1.18 1.10
C PRO A 64 10.99 1.30 -0.14
N LEU A 65 10.58 2.52 -0.52
CA LEU A 65 9.67 2.74 -1.64
C LEU A 65 10.38 2.79 -3.01
N LEU A 66 11.71 2.77 -3.05
CA LEU A 66 12.47 2.88 -4.31
C LEU A 66 12.59 1.50 -5.01
N VAL A 67 11.55 1.14 -5.77
CA VAL A 67 11.39 -0.17 -6.43
C VAL A 67 12.61 -0.63 -7.24
N HIS A 68 13.23 0.26 -8.01
CA HIS A 68 14.33 -0.10 -8.91
C HIS A 68 15.56 -0.62 -8.15
N TYR A 69 15.79 -0.14 -6.92
CA TYR A 69 16.93 -0.60 -6.11
C TYR A 69 16.68 -1.98 -5.49
N TRP A 70 15.44 -2.30 -5.13
CA TRP A 70 15.06 -3.67 -4.74
C TRP A 70 15.29 -4.67 -5.88
N ILE A 71 14.85 -4.32 -7.09
CA ILE A 71 15.02 -5.15 -8.29
C ILE A 71 16.52 -5.34 -8.58
N ARG A 72 17.31 -4.25 -8.58
CA ARG A 72 18.76 -4.32 -8.77
C ARG A 72 19.44 -5.20 -7.73
N TYR A 73 19.07 -5.06 -6.45
CA TYR A 73 19.66 -5.88 -5.38
C TYR A 73 19.35 -7.37 -5.56
N ALA A 74 18.09 -7.71 -5.88
CA ALA A 74 17.70 -9.10 -6.13
C ALA A 74 18.41 -9.68 -7.36
N GLN A 75 18.57 -8.89 -8.42
CA GLN A 75 19.34 -9.26 -9.62
C GLN A 75 20.84 -9.45 -9.31
N CYS A 76 21.43 -8.67 -8.41
CA CYS A 76 22.80 -8.89 -7.93
C CYS A 76 22.93 -10.26 -7.24
N GLU A 77 22.05 -10.59 -6.29
CA GLU A 77 22.06 -11.90 -5.63
C GLU A 77 21.83 -13.06 -6.61
N PHE A 78 20.98 -12.85 -7.62
CA PHE A 78 20.79 -13.83 -8.70
C PHE A 78 22.06 -14.05 -9.53
N ARG A 79 22.75 -12.97 -9.94
CA ARG A 79 24.02 -13.07 -10.68
C ARG A 79 25.11 -13.79 -9.87
N LEU A 80 25.11 -13.61 -8.55
CA LEU A 80 25.99 -14.32 -7.62
C LEU A 80 25.61 -15.81 -7.44
N GLY A 81 24.42 -16.23 -7.87
CA GLY A 81 23.91 -17.60 -7.73
C GLY A 81 23.18 -17.87 -6.41
N TYR A 82 22.94 -16.84 -5.60
CA TYR A 82 22.24 -16.97 -4.31
C TYR A 82 20.73 -16.80 -4.49
N HIS A 83 20.07 -17.79 -5.12
CA HIS A 83 18.65 -17.70 -5.48
C HIS A 83 17.74 -17.49 -4.26
N GLN A 84 18.01 -18.18 -3.15
CA GLN A 84 17.21 -18.02 -1.93
C GLN A 84 17.32 -16.60 -1.34
N LYS A 85 18.50 -15.98 -1.41
CA LYS A 85 18.68 -14.59 -0.96
C LYS A 85 17.91 -13.63 -1.86
N ALA A 86 17.94 -13.84 -3.17
CA ALA A 86 17.13 -13.04 -4.11
C ALA A 86 15.62 -13.15 -3.81
N ILE A 87 15.12 -14.35 -3.49
CA ILE A 87 13.71 -14.55 -3.07
C ILE A 87 13.38 -13.68 -1.84
N ILE A 88 14.22 -13.74 -0.80
CA ILE A 88 14.03 -12.97 0.44
C ILE A 88 14.02 -11.46 0.15
N VAL A 89 14.88 -10.99 -0.76
CA VAL A 89 14.91 -9.57 -1.16
C VAL A 89 13.59 -9.16 -1.84
N TYR A 90 13.06 -9.97 -2.76
CA TYR A 90 11.77 -9.70 -3.39
C TYR A 90 10.60 -9.73 -2.38
N GLU A 91 10.57 -10.70 -1.47
CA GLU A 91 9.53 -10.81 -0.45
C GLU A 91 9.55 -9.61 0.51
N ARG A 92 10.74 -9.16 0.93
CA ARG A 92 10.90 -7.93 1.72
C ARG A 92 10.41 -6.71 0.96
N ALA A 93 10.75 -6.57 -0.31
CA ALA A 93 10.28 -5.48 -1.15
C ALA A 93 8.74 -5.45 -1.24
N LEU A 94 8.12 -6.63 -1.37
CA LEU A 94 6.65 -6.77 -1.47
C LEU A 94 5.92 -6.35 -0.20
N VAL A 95 6.56 -6.35 0.98
CA VAL A 95 5.95 -5.80 2.21
C VAL A 95 5.61 -4.32 2.03
N HIS A 96 6.50 -3.57 1.39
CA HIS A 96 6.38 -2.12 1.17
C HIS A 96 5.67 -1.78 -0.15
N LEU A 97 5.95 -2.54 -1.21
CA LEU A 97 5.59 -2.24 -2.60
C LEU A 97 4.56 -3.24 -3.16
N ARG A 98 3.53 -3.55 -2.37
CA ARG A 98 2.54 -4.63 -2.62
C ARG A 98 1.85 -4.56 -3.97
N ALA A 99 1.57 -3.37 -4.48
CA ALA A 99 0.87 -3.16 -5.74
C ALA A 99 1.80 -2.80 -6.92
N SER A 100 3.13 -2.88 -6.73
CA SER A 100 4.09 -2.53 -7.77
C SER A 100 4.09 -3.59 -8.86
N ILE A 101 3.52 -3.25 -10.02
CA ILE A 101 3.48 -4.17 -11.16
C ILE A 101 4.88 -4.58 -11.62
N GLU A 102 5.82 -3.64 -11.65
CA GLU A 102 7.20 -3.86 -12.08
C GLU A 102 7.94 -4.83 -11.14
N LEU A 103 7.73 -4.69 -9.83
CA LEU A 103 8.34 -5.59 -8.85
C LEU A 103 7.81 -7.02 -9.02
N TRP A 104 6.50 -7.16 -9.16
CA TRP A 104 5.87 -8.46 -9.36
C TRP A 104 6.29 -9.13 -10.67
N THR A 105 6.36 -8.39 -11.79
CA THR A 105 6.78 -8.96 -13.08
C THR A 105 8.24 -9.42 -13.03
N ASN A 106 9.14 -8.63 -12.44
CA ASN A 106 10.54 -9.02 -12.24
C ASN A 106 10.67 -10.24 -11.32
N TYR A 107 9.92 -10.28 -10.21
CA TYR A 107 9.98 -11.40 -9.29
C TYR A 107 9.46 -12.70 -9.94
N LEU A 108 8.32 -12.64 -10.61
CA LEU A 108 7.75 -13.80 -11.31
C LEU A 108 8.66 -14.27 -12.44
N GLN A 109 9.26 -13.36 -13.21
CA GLN A 109 10.22 -13.72 -14.26
C GLN A 109 11.42 -14.43 -13.66
N PHE A 110 12.02 -13.89 -12.59
CA PHE A 110 13.12 -14.54 -11.87
C PHE A 110 12.74 -15.94 -11.37
N ARG A 111 11.52 -16.13 -10.85
CA ARG A 111 11.04 -17.45 -10.39
C ARG A 111 10.85 -18.43 -11.54
N VAL A 112 10.42 -17.96 -12.71
CA VAL A 112 10.35 -18.77 -13.94
C VAL A 112 11.76 -19.14 -14.44
N ASP A 113 12.71 -18.21 -14.41
CA ASP A 113 14.09 -18.43 -14.86
C ASP A 113 14.87 -19.39 -13.94
N THR A 114 14.46 -19.49 -12.66
CA THR A 114 15.07 -20.36 -11.65
C THR A 114 14.22 -21.58 -11.31
N ILE A 115 13.28 -21.94 -12.17
CA ILE A 115 12.34 -23.04 -11.95
C ILE A 115 13.08 -24.38 -11.83
N SER A 116 12.65 -25.18 -10.86
CA SER A 116 13.09 -26.55 -10.66
C SER A 116 11.88 -27.42 -10.28
N ASP A 117 11.91 -28.11 -9.14
CA ASP A 117 10.82 -28.97 -8.67
C ASP A 117 9.72 -28.20 -7.91
N ASN A 118 9.70 -26.86 -8.01
CA ASN A 118 8.84 -25.95 -7.25
C ASN A 118 7.70 -25.32 -8.09
N VAL A 119 7.24 -26.01 -9.14
CA VAL A 119 6.23 -25.49 -10.07
C VAL A 119 4.92 -25.10 -9.36
N GLU A 120 4.46 -25.89 -8.40
CA GLU A 120 3.21 -25.60 -7.66
C GLU A 120 3.32 -24.35 -6.80
N GLU A 121 4.47 -24.14 -6.15
CA GLU A 121 4.75 -22.94 -5.37
C GLU A 121 4.73 -21.69 -6.27
N ILE A 122 5.35 -21.77 -7.45
CA ILE A 122 5.35 -20.68 -8.44
C ILE A 122 3.93 -20.43 -8.97
N ALA A 123 3.13 -21.47 -9.18
CA ALA A 123 1.73 -21.31 -9.59
C ALA A 123 0.89 -20.58 -8.51
N GLN A 124 1.11 -20.89 -7.23
CA GLN A 124 0.49 -20.17 -6.11
C GLN A 124 0.96 -18.71 -6.04
N LEU A 125 2.23 -18.46 -6.38
CA LEU A 125 2.78 -17.11 -6.46
C LEU A 125 2.10 -16.28 -7.56
N PHE A 126 1.91 -16.86 -8.75
CA PHE A 126 1.14 -16.21 -9.83
C PHE A 126 -0.31 -15.91 -9.42
N GLU A 127 -0.97 -16.81 -8.69
CA GLU A 127 -2.31 -16.57 -8.18
C GLU A 127 -2.34 -15.46 -7.12
N THR A 128 -1.31 -15.38 -6.28
CA THR A 128 -1.14 -14.29 -5.31
C THR A 128 -0.96 -12.96 -6.02
N ALA A 129 -0.07 -12.90 -7.02
CA ALA A 129 0.12 -11.74 -7.87
C ALA A 129 -1.17 -11.34 -8.61
N ARG A 130 -1.95 -12.31 -9.11
CA ARG A 130 -3.24 -12.03 -9.77
C ARG A 130 -4.24 -11.37 -8.80
N LYS A 131 -4.26 -11.78 -7.53
CA LYS A 131 -5.12 -11.17 -6.51
C LYS A 131 -4.69 -9.76 -6.12
N THR A 132 -3.39 -9.44 -6.20
CA THR A 132 -2.84 -8.13 -5.84
C THR A 132 -2.81 -7.14 -7.01
N ILE A 133 -2.27 -7.53 -8.17
CA ILE A 133 -2.04 -6.66 -9.33
C ILE A 133 -2.81 -7.06 -10.60
N GLY A 134 -3.63 -8.12 -10.57
CA GLY A 134 -4.32 -8.60 -11.77
C GLY A 134 -5.27 -7.59 -12.41
N ARG A 135 -5.78 -6.60 -11.66
CA ARG A 135 -6.66 -5.54 -12.19
C ARG A 135 -5.91 -4.24 -12.46
N HIS A 136 -4.58 -4.25 -12.35
CA HIS A 136 -3.76 -3.10 -12.71
C HIS A 136 -3.96 -2.76 -14.20
N PHE A 137 -4.16 -1.49 -14.52
CA PHE A 137 -4.46 -1.06 -15.89
C PHE A 137 -3.40 -1.51 -16.90
N TYR A 138 -2.13 -1.57 -16.48
CA TYR A 138 -1.00 -2.02 -17.31
C TYR A 138 -0.61 -3.50 -17.11
N ALA A 139 -1.47 -4.36 -16.54
CA ALA A 139 -1.20 -5.78 -16.21
C ALA A 139 -0.91 -6.72 -17.41
N HIS A 140 -0.73 -6.20 -18.62
CA HIS A 140 -0.55 -7.01 -19.82
C HIS A 140 0.71 -7.89 -19.81
N GLU A 141 1.86 -7.36 -19.41
CA GLU A 141 3.11 -8.13 -19.31
C GLU A 141 3.00 -9.25 -18.27
N PHE A 142 2.40 -8.94 -17.11
CA PHE A 142 2.09 -9.93 -16.08
C PHE A 142 1.24 -11.08 -16.64
N TYR A 143 0.16 -10.78 -17.35
CA TYR A 143 -0.71 -11.80 -17.90
C TYR A 143 -0.07 -12.59 -19.04
N GLN A 144 0.78 -11.96 -19.87
CA GLN A 144 1.56 -12.68 -20.87
C GLN A 144 2.51 -13.69 -20.22
N LEU A 145 3.24 -13.25 -19.18
CA LEU A 145 4.12 -14.11 -18.41
C LEU A 145 3.37 -15.26 -17.72
N TYR A 146 2.20 -14.99 -17.17
CA TYR A 146 1.39 -16.02 -16.52
C TYR A 146 0.87 -17.04 -17.54
N LEU A 147 0.38 -16.57 -18.69
CA LEU A 147 -0.06 -17.44 -19.78
C LEU A 147 1.08 -18.29 -20.37
N SER A 148 2.31 -17.75 -20.47
CA SER A 148 3.47 -18.53 -20.90
C SER A 148 3.89 -19.56 -19.85
N PHE A 149 3.84 -19.20 -18.56
CA PHE A 149 4.12 -20.12 -17.47
C PHE A 149 3.18 -21.33 -17.50
N ILE A 150 1.87 -21.10 -17.64
CA ILE A 150 0.89 -22.20 -17.71
C ILE A 150 1.18 -23.12 -18.89
N LYS A 151 1.49 -22.58 -20.07
CA LYS A 151 1.77 -23.40 -21.26
C LYS A 151 3.02 -24.25 -21.12
N SER A 152 4.08 -23.69 -20.52
CA SER A 152 5.39 -24.34 -20.48
C SER A 152 5.55 -25.29 -19.30
N TYR A 153 4.90 -25.02 -18.17
CA TYR A 153 5.21 -25.68 -16.90
C TYR A 153 4.02 -26.26 -16.14
N ALA A 154 2.77 -25.86 -16.40
CA ALA A 154 1.66 -26.34 -15.58
C ALA A 154 1.45 -27.86 -15.76
N THR A 155 1.38 -28.56 -14.64
CA THR A 155 1.25 -30.03 -14.56
C THR A 155 -0.19 -30.48 -14.61
N ASN A 156 -1.10 -29.72 -13.98
CA ASN A 156 -2.51 -30.07 -13.81
C ASN A 156 -3.40 -29.44 -14.88
N ASP A 157 -3.58 -30.12 -16.01
CA ASP A 157 -4.46 -29.71 -17.11
C ASP A 157 -4.16 -28.28 -17.62
N PRO A 158 -2.96 -28.08 -18.22
CA PRO A 158 -2.47 -26.75 -18.61
C PRO A 158 -3.40 -26.04 -19.60
N GLU A 159 -4.01 -26.78 -20.53
CA GLU A 159 -4.95 -26.23 -21.51
C GLU A 159 -6.18 -25.63 -20.81
N ARG A 160 -6.77 -26.36 -19.85
CA ARG A 160 -7.92 -25.86 -19.10
C ARG A 160 -7.57 -24.62 -18.29
N GLN A 161 -6.46 -24.64 -17.55
CA GLN A 161 -6.02 -23.49 -16.76
C GLN A 161 -5.79 -22.26 -17.65
N TYR A 162 -5.16 -22.47 -18.81
CA TYR A 162 -4.90 -21.43 -19.79
C TYR A 162 -6.19 -20.77 -20.28
N HIS A 163 -7.19 -21.56 -20.66
CA HIS A 163 -8.47 -21.05 -21.16
C HIS A 163 -9.31 -20.37 -20.07
N ILE A 164 -9.29 -20.88 -18.83
CA ILE A 164 -9.96 -20.23 -17.69
C ILE A 164 -9.32 -18.88 -17.39
N LEU A 165 -7.99 -18.80 -17.42
CA LEU A 165 -7.27 -17.54 -17.20
C LEU A 165 -7.58 -16.55 -18.33
N LEU A 166 -7.51 -16.96 -19.59
CA LEU A 166 -7.89 -16.10 -20.74
C LEU A 166 -9.31 -15.56 -20.61
N ARG A 167 -10.26 -16.42 -20.23
CA ARG A 167 -11.65 -16.00 -19.98
C ARG A 167 -11.74 -14.95 -18.88
N THR A 168 -10.92 -15.06 -17.84
CA THR A 168 -10.90 -14.09 -16.74
C THR A 168 -10.29 -12.75 -17.20
N ILE A 169 -9.26 -12.78 -18.06
CA ILE A 169 -8.54 -11.60 -18.54
C ILE A 169 -9.42 -10.73 -19.44
N ILE A 170 -10.25 -11.33 -20.32
CA ILE A 170 -11.09 -10.56 -21.26
C ILE A 170 -12.16 -9.70 -20.56
N GLU A 171 -12.47 -10.00 -19.30
CA GLU A 171 -13.38 -9.22 -18.45
C GLU A 171 -12.67 -8.09 -17.70
N GLN A 172 -11.33 -8.05 -17.72
CA GLN A 172 -10.55 -7.00 -17.05
C GLN A 172 -10.31 -5.81 -17.97
N PRO A 173 -10.60 -4.56 -17.53
CA PRO A 173 -10.43 -3.36 -18.34
C PRO A 173 -8.97 -2.88 -18.35
N ILE A 174 -8.06 -3.71 -18.86
CA ILE A 174 -6.64 -3.41 -18.99
C ILE A 174 -6.34 -2.68 -20.31
N TYR A 175 -5.22 -1.95 -20.39
CA TYR A 175 -4.85 -1.13 -21.54
C TYR A 175 -4.76 -1.95 -22.84
N HIS A 176 -4.05 -3.09 -22.81
CA HIS A 176 -3.89 -3.99 -23.95
C HIS A 176 -4.96 -5.11 -24.02
N TYR A 177 -6.19 -4.86 -23.60
CA TYR A 177 -7.30 -5.85 -23.60
C TYR A 177 -7.51 -6.53 -24.96
N ASN A 178 -7.31 -5.79 -26.07
CA ASN A 178 -7.51 -6.29 -27.43
C ASN A 178 -6.58 -7.48 -27.77
N LEU A 179 -5.37 -7.53 -27.19
CA LEU A 179 -4.45 -8.65 -27.38
C LEU A 179 -5.09 -9.96 -26.90
N PHE A 180 -5.56 -9.97 -25.65
CA PHE A 180 -6.16 -11.15 -25.03
C PHE A 180 -7.52 -11.49 -25.64
N ALA A 181 -8.29 -10.48 -26.05
CA ALA A 181 -9.53 -10.70 -26.80
C ALA A 181 -9.27 -11.44 -28.11
N LYS A 182 -8.26 -11.03 -28.90
CA LYS A 182 -7.86 -11.74 -30.13
C LYS A 182 -7.46 -13.18 -29.86
N MET A 183 -6.66 -13.41 -28.81
CA MET A 183 -6.26 -14.77 -28.39
C MET A 183 -7.49 -15.63 -28.03
N PHE A 184 -8.44 -15.06 -27.30
CA PHE A 184 -9.66 -15.74 -26.88
C PHE A 184 -10.61 -16.02 -28.06
N PHE A 185 -10.83 -15.06 -28.96
CA PHE A 185 -11.65 -15.28 -30.16
C PHE A 185 -11.00 -16.26 -31.14
N SER A 186 -9.67 -16.34 -31.19
CA SER A 186 -8.95 -17.40 -31.93
C SER A 186 -9.24 -18.77 -31.31
N ALA A 187 -9.18 -18.89 -29.98
CA ALA A 187 -9.56 -20.13 -29.28
C ALA A 187 -11.02 -20.54 -29.55
N ILE A 188 -11.96 -19.58 -29.57
CA ILE A 188 -13.36 -19.85 -29.94
C ILE A 188 -13.50 -20.25 -31.42
N SER A 189 -12.64 -19.73 -32.30
CA SER A 189 -12.69 -20.10 -33.72
C SER A 189 -12.23 -21.54 -33.96
N ASN A 190 -11.31 -22.02 -33.13
CA ASN A 190 -10.70 -23.34 -33.23
C ASN A 190 -11.24 -24.31 -32.17
N LEU A 191 -12.55 -24.27 -31.89
CA LEU A 191 -13.19 -25.13 -30.88
C LEU A 191 -13.12 -26.61 -31.27
N ASN A 192 -12.78 -27.43 -30.27
CA ASN A 192 -12.84 -28.89 -30.31
C ASN A 192 -13.61 -29.42 -29.09
N SER A 193 -13.74 -30.75 -28.97
CA SER A 193 -14.51 -31.39 -27.89
C SER A 193 -13.96 -31.13 -26.48
N THR A 194 -12.68 -30.84 -26.33
CA THR A 194 -12.04 -30.55 -25.04
C THR A 194 -12.12 -29.05 -24.70
N THR A 195 -11.70 -28.18 -25.62
CA THR A 195 -11.67 -26.71 -25.43
C THR A 195 -13.05 -26.10 -25.19
N ILE A 196 -14.12 -26.64 -25.80
CA ILE A 196 -15.48 -26.17 -25.50
C ILE A 196 -15.83 -26.35 -24.02
N GLY A 197 -15.35 -27.42 -23.38
CA GLY A 197 -15.58 -27.71 -21.98
C GLY A 197 -14.82 -26.80 -21.02
N TYR A 198 -13.79 -26.11 -21.51
CA TYR A 198 -13.03 -25.13 -20.72
C TYR A 198 -13.64 -23.73 -20.81
N ILE A 199 -14.27 -23.40 -21.94
CA ILE A 199 -14.88 -22.09 -22.18
C ILE A 199 -16.29 -22.03 -21.61
N VAL A 200 -17.05 -23.14 -21.66
CA VAL A 200 -18.49 -23.17 -21.33
C VAL A 200 -18.78 -24.15 -20.19
N PRO A 201 -19.69 -23.83 -19.25
CA PRO A 201 -20.07 -24.77 -18.19
C PRO A 201 -20.57 -26.12 -18.74
N PRO A 202 -20.31 -27.26 -18.06
CA PRO A 202 -20.68 -28.60 -18.54
C PRO A 202 -22.16 -28.76 -18.92
N LYS A 203 -23.05 -28.07 -18.19
CA LYS A 203 -24.51 -28.08 -18.46
C LYS A 203 -24.87 -27.50 -19.83
N ALA A 204 -24.13 -26.50 -20.28
CA ALA A 204 -24.38 -25.84 -21.57
C ALA A 204 -23.71 -26.56 -22.74
N ILE A 205 -22.73 -27.45 -22.52
CA ILE A 205 -22.10 -28.25 -23.58
C ILE A 205 -23.15 -29.12 -24.31
N ARG A 206 -24.09 -29.72 -23.56
CA ARG A 206 -25.17 -30.54 -24.12
C ARG A 206 -26.05 -29.79 -25.11
N SER A 207 -26.17 -28.46 -24.99
CA SER A 207 -27.00 -27.65 -25.89
C SER A 207 -26.42 -27.52 -27.31
N TYR A 208 -25.15 -27.86 -27.50
CA TYR A 208 -24.47 -27.71 -28.79
C TYR A 208 -24.42 -29.01 -29.61
N ASN A 209 -24.84 -30.16 -29.07
CA ASN A 209 -24.97 -31.45 -29.78
C ASN A 209 -23.76 -31.85 -30.65
N GLY A 210 -22.53 -31.40 -30.33
CA GLY A 210 -21.32 -31.66 -31.13
C GLY A 210 -21.14 -30.76 -32.36
N ASP A 211 -22.04 -29.80 -32.63
CA ASP A 211 -21.86 -28.79 -33.68
C ASP A 211 -20.99 -27.62 -33.18
N PHE A 212 -19.68 -27.81 -33.23
CA PHE A 212 -18.69 -26.81 -32.80
C PHE A 212 -18.72 -25.54 -33.65
N ARG A 213 -19.19 -25.61 -34.91
CA ARG A 213 -19.28 -24.45 -35.80
C ARG A 213 -20.39 -23.51 -35.34
N GLN A 214 -21.58 -24.06 -35.06
CA GLN A 214 -22.67 -23.26 -34.48
C GLN A 214 -22.34 -22.78 -33.06
N ALA A 215 -21.67 -23.61 -32.25
CA ALA A 215 -21.20 -23.22 -30.93
C ALA A 215 -20.25 -22.02 -31.00
N SER A 216 -19.27 -22.05 -31.91
CA SER A 216 -18.32 -20.96 -32.15
C SER A 216 -19.04 -19.66 -32.49
N ILE A 217 -20.01 -19.69 -33.40
CA ILE A 217 -20.78 -18.50 -33.81
C ILE A 217 -21.57 -17.91 -32.63
N LYS A 218 -22.27 -18.76 -31.87
CA LYS A 218 -23.05 -18.33 -30.69
C LYS A 218 -22.14 -17.74 -29.60
N LEU A 219 -21.02 -18.39 -29.31
CA LEU A 219 -20.06 -17.92 -28.30
C LEU A 219 -19.37 -16.63 -28.73
N LYS A 220 -18.98 -16.50 -30.01
CA LYS A 220 -18.46 -15.23 -30.54
C LYS A 220 -19.44 -14.10 -30.29
N LYS A 221 -20.72 -14.29 -30.64
CA LYS A 221 -21.76 -13.28 -30.40
C LYS A 221 -21.87 -12.91 -28.91
N LEU A 222 -21.92 -13.91 -28.02
CA LEU A 222 -22.01 -13.67 -26.58
C LEU A 222 -20.80 -12.87 -26.04
N PHE A 223 -19.59 -13.25 -26.43
CA PHE A 223 -18.38 -12.61 -25.94
C PHE A 223 -18.04 -11.30 -26.69
N THR A 224 -18.68 -11.00 -27.82
CA THR A 224 -18.63 -9.67 -28.43
C THR A 224 -19.20 -8.62 -27.49
N ASP A 225 -20.31 -8.90 -26.80
CA ASP A 225 -20.90 -7.96 -25.83
C ASP A 225 -19.97 -7.72 -24.63
N VAL A 226 -19.31 -8.78 -24.14
CA VAL A 226 -18.26 -8.69 -23.10
C VAL A 226 -17.11 -7.82 -23.58
N TYR A 227 -16.61 -8.06 -24.80
CA TYR A 227 -15.53 -7.28 -25.39
C TYR A 227 -15.88 -5.79 -25.52
N ILE A 228 -17.08 -5.47 -26.00
CA ILE A 228 -17.57 -4.08 -26.12
C ILE A 228 -17.66 -3.42 -24.74
N THR A 229 -18.17 -4.16 -23.74
CA THR A 229 -18.26 -3.67 -22.36
C THR A 229 -16.88 -3.40 -21.75
N THR A 230 -15.94 -4.34 -21.92
CA THR A 230 -14.55 -4.17 -21.47
C THR A 230 -13.90 -2.98 -22.17
N GLN A 231 -14.06 -2.86 -23.49
CA GLN A 231 -13.56 -1.72 -24.27
C GLN A 231 -14.09 -0.38 -23.74
N ALA A 232 -15.40 -0.27 -23.48
CA ALA A 232 -16.00 0.95 -22.95
C ALA A 232 -15.45 1.30 -21.56
N LYS A 233 -15.32 0.32 -20.67
CA LYS A 233 -14.72 0.51 -19.33
C LYS A 233 -13.25 0.90 -19.42
N THR A 234 -12.46 0.26 -20.28
CA THR A 234 -11.06 0.62 -20.51
C THR A 234 -10.94 2.06 -20.98
N HIS A 235 -11.84 2.54 -21.87
CA HIS A 235 -11.82 3.93 -22.32
C HIS A 235 -12.14 4.93 -21.20
N GLN A 236 -13.10 4.61 -20.33
CA GLN A 236 -13.41 5.43 -19.15
C GLN A 236 -12.19 5.51 -18.21
N ILE A 237 -11.56 4.37 -17.91
CA ILE A 237 -10.36 4.33 -17.06
C ILE A 237 -9.20 5.09 -17.72
N TYR A 238 -8.99 4.91 -19.02
CA TYR A 238 -7.93 5.58 -19.77
C TYR A 238 -8.01 7.11 -19.67
N SER A 239 -9.22 7.67 -19.61
CA SER A 239 -9.42 9.11 -19.43
C SER A 239 -8.75 9.65 -18.15
N PHE A 240 -8.61 8.81 -17.11
CA PHE A 240 -7.87 9.12 -15.89
C PHE A 240 -6.40 8.72 -16.01
N GLU A 241 -6.12 7.46 -16.39
CA GLU A 241 -4.76 6.88 -16.42
C GLU A 241 -3.76 7.70 -17.26
N ARG A 242 -4.22 8.33 -18.34
CA ARG A 242 -3.37 9.18 -19.20
C ARG A 242 -2.71 10.37 -18.46
N HIS A 243 -3.23 10.75 -17.29
CA HIS A 243 -2.68 11.84 -16.48
C HIS A 243 -1.53 11.39 -15.56
N PHE A 244 -1.34 10.08 -15.38
CA PHE A 244 -0.32 9.52 -14.47
C PHE A 244 0.87 8.99 -15.27
N GLN A 245 1.79 9.89 -15.63
CA GLN A 245 3.01 9.52 -16.36
C GLN A 245 3.99 8.72 -15.49
N ARG A 246 3.99 8.97 -14.19
CA ARG A 246 4.87 8.32 -13.21
C ARG A 246 4.06 7.30 -12.41
N GLN A 247 4.51 6.04 -12.43
CA GLN A 247 3.85 4.90 -11.76
C GLN A 247 4.62 4.37 -10.55
N TYR A 248 5.75 4.99 -10.21
CA TYR A 248 6.64 4.59 -9.11
C TYR A 248 6.91 5.75 -8.15
N PHE A 249 7.36 5.40 -6.95
CA PHE A 249 7.78 6.38 -5.95
C PHE A 249 9.14 7.01 -6.30
N ASP A 250 9.25 8.28 -5.99
CA ASP A 250 10.41 9.15 -6.12
C ASP A 250 10.14 10.34 -5.18
N GLN A 251 11.20 10.94 -4.68
CA GLN A 251 11.19 11.96 -3.65
C GLN A 251 10.67 13.31 -4.15
N THR A 252 10.58 13.52 -5.47
CA THR A 252 10.00 14.74 -6.01
C THR A 252 8.53 14.88 -5.62
N PHE A 253 8.16 16.06 -5.12
CA PHE A 253 6.78 16.37 -4.75
C PHE A 253 5.85 16.30 -5.96
N ILE A 254 4.64 15.80 -5.72
CA ILE A 254 3.60 15.65 -6.71
C ILE A 254 2.84 16.98 -6.80
N PRO A 255 2.66 17.55 -8.00
CA PRO A 255 1.87 18.77 -8.15
C PRO A 255 0.44 18.58 -7.63
N GLN A 256 -0.10 19.61 -6.95
CA GLN A 256 -1.47 19.60 -6.42
C GLN A 256 -2.53 19.25 -7.46
N ALA A 257 -2.33 19.65 -8.72
CA ALA A 257 -3.21 19.28 -9.82
C ALA A 257 -3.27 17.76 -10.03
N GLN A 258 -2.14 17.05 -9.91
CA GLN A 258 -2.07 15.60 -10.06
C GLN A 258 -2.66 14.87 -8.85
N LEU A 259 -2.48 15.39 -7.62
CA LEU A 259 -3.17 14.88 -6.42
C LEU A 259 -4.69 14.98 -6.56
N LYS A 260 -5.20 16.11 -7.08
CA LYS A 260 -6.62 16.27 -7.40
C LYS A 260 -7.11 15.25 -8.43
N GLN A 261 -6.31 14.94 -9.45
CA GLN A 261 -6.67 13.90 -10.42
C GLN A 261 -6.78 12.51 -9.77
N TRP A 262 -5.90 12.17 -8.83
CA TRP A 262 -6.03 10.92 -8.07
C TRP A 262 -7.33 10.87 -7.27
N HIS A 263 -7.71 11.94 -6.57
CA HIS A 263 -8.98 11.99 -5.85
C HIS A 263 -10.19 11.87 -6.80
N ASN A 264 -10.18 12.54 -7.96
CA ASN A 264 -11.24 12.40 -8.95
C ASN A 264 -11.35 10.96 -9.45
N TYR A 265 -10.21 10.31 -9.71
CA TYR A 265 -10.16 8.94 -10.17
C TYR A 265 -10.68 7.95 -9.13
N LEU A 266 -10.25 8.09 -7.86
CA LEU A 266 -10.74 7.26 -6.76
C LEU A 266 -12.25 7.44 -6.55
N SER A 267 -12.76 8.66 -6.61
CA SER A 267 -14.21 8.93 -6.49
C SER A 267 -15.00 8.25 -7.62
N PHE A 268 -14.48 8.30 -8.85
CA PHE A 268 -15.07 7.60 -9.98
C PHE A 268 -15.09 6.08 -9.76
N LEU A 269 -14.00 5.50 -9.27
CA LEU A 269 -13.91 4.06 -9.01
C LEU A 269 -14.83 3.59 -7.89
N GLU A 270 -14.94 4.35 -6.80
CA GLU A 270 -15.84 4.06 -5.67
C GLU A 270 -17.30 3.94 -6.10
N LEU A 271 -17.72 4.74 -7.10
CA LEU A 271 -19.10 4.74 -7.60
C LEU A 271 -19.36 3.71 -8.71
N ASN A 272 -18.37 3.42 -9.55
CA ASN A 272 -18.60 2.70 -10.82
C ASN A 272 -17.96 1.31 -10.89
N PHE A 273 -17.07 0.96 -9.95
CA PHE A 273 -16.31 -0.29 -10.01
C PHE A 273 -16.48 -1.16 -8.77
N PRO A 274 -16.29 -2.49 -8.91
CA PRO A 274 -16.35 -3.39 -7.77
C PRO A 274 -15.28 -3.07 -6.73
N HIS A 275 -15.62 -3.28 -5.46
CA HIS A 275 -14.74 -3.01 -4.31
C HIS A 275 -13.31 -3.55 -4.45
N GLN A 276 -13.12 -4.76 -4.99
CA GLN A 276 -11.78 -5.34 -5.18
C GLN A 276 -10.94 -4.56 -6.20
N HIS A 277 -11.55 -3.99 -7.25
CA HIS A 277 -10.84 -3.16 -8.21
C HIS A 277 -10.42 -1.84 -7.57
N THR A 278 -11.33 -1.22 -6.83
CA THR A 278 -11.08 0.04 -6.12
C THR A 278 -9.93 -0.11 -5.12
N ILE A 279 -9.87 -1.22 -4.35
CA ILE A 279 -8.73 -1.51 -3.46
C ILE A 279 -7.40 -1.55 -4.22
N GLN A 280 -7.33 -2.27 -5.35
CA GLN A 280 -6.06 -2.39 -6.08
C GLN A 280 -5.57 -1.03 -6.61
N VAL A 281 -6.48 -0.14 -7.01
CA VAL A 281 -6.11 1.20 -7.41
C VAL A 281 -5.71 2.07 -6.21
N TYR A 282 -6.35 1.92 -5.06
CA TYR A 282 -5.92 2.57 -3.81
C TYR A 282 -4.49 2.17 -3.44
N GLU A 283 -4.20 0.86 -3.41
CA GLU A 283 -2.87 0.34 -3.11
C GLU A 283 -1.82 0.88 -4.09
N ARG A 284 -2.16 0.98 -5.38
CA ARG A 284 -1.27 1.59 -6.37
C ARG A 284 -1.08 3.09 -6.16
N CYS A 285 -2.14 3.82 -5.85
CA CYS A 285 -2.08 5.25 -5.57
C CYS A 285 -1.10 5.53 -4.43
N LEU A 286 -1.19 4.73 -3.35
CA LEU A 286 -0.33 4.83 -2.17
C LEU A 286 1.15 4.56 -2.45
N LEU A 287 1.51 3.81 -3.50
CA LEU A 287 2.93 3.67 -3.90
C LEU A 287 3.54 5.02 -4.25
N ILE A 288 2.77 5.91 -4.86
CA ILE A 288 3.26 7.19 -5.37
C ILE A 288 3.01 8.28 -4.33
N THR A 289 1.85 8.23 -3.67
CA THR A 289 1.40 9.24 -2.70
C THR A 289 1.70 8.88 -1.25
N ALA A 290 2.67 7.98 -0.98
CA ALA A 290 2.97 7.52 0.38
C ALA A 290 3.21 8.65 1.41
N PRO A 291 3.85 9.79 1.07
CA PRO A 291 4.05 10.90 2.01
C PRO A 291 2.80 11.74 2.29
N TYR A 292 1.70 11.51 1.57
CA TYR A 292 0.50 12.35 1.59
C TYR A 292 -0.61 11.71 2.44
N PRO A 293 -0.82 12.18 3.68
CA PRO A 293 -1.72 11.52 4.63
C PRO A 293 -3.19 11.49 4.17
N GLU A 294 -3.61 12.41 3.30
CA GLU A 294 -4.99 12.48 2.79
C GLU A 294 -5.40 11.22 2.01
N PHE A 295 -4.49 10.53 1.34
CA PHE A 295 -4.80 9.30 0.60
C PHE A 295 -4.94 8.09 1.53
N TRP A 296 -4.10 8.02 2.56
CA TRP A 296 -4.20 6.99 3.61
C TRP A 296 -5.48 7.13 4.42
N LEU A 297 -5.84 8.35 4.82
CA LEU A 297 -7.10 8.64 5.52
C LEU A 297 -8.31 8.25 4.67
N ARG A 298 -8.31 8.66 3.39
CA ARG A 298 -9.40 8.34 2.47
C ARG A 298 -9.54 6.83 2.27
N PHE A 299 -8.43 6.10 2.14
CA PHE A 299 -8.49 4.65 1.97
C PHE A 299 -8.99 3.93 3.23
N ALA A 300 -8.58 4.39 4.41
CA ALA A 300 -9.10 3.90 5.68
C ALA A 300 -10.61 4.18 5.81
N GLU A 301 -11.07 5.37 5.43
CA GLU A 301 -12.50 5.73 5.41
C GLU A 301 -13.30 4.89 4.44
N PHE A 302 -12.75 4.60 3.26
CA PHE A 302 -13.34 3.65 2.33
C PHE A 302 -13.56 2.28 2.99
N HIS A 303 -12.59 1.74 3.72
CA HIS A 303 -12.76 0.50 4.47
C HIS A 303 -13.77 0.61 5.62
N ILE A 304 -13.75 1.70 6.38
CA ILE A 304 -14.72 1.96 7.47
C ILE A 304 -16.15 1.99 6.93
N SER A 305 -16.39 2.65 5.79
CA SER A 305 -17.71 2.71 5.13
C SER A 305 -18.28 1.33 4.75
N GLN A 306 -17.41 0.32 4.66
CA GLN A 306 -17.75 -1.06 4.32
C GLN A 306 -17.70 -2.00 5.54
N ASP A 307 -17.64 -1.46 6.75
CA ASP A 307 -17.51 -2.21 8.02
C ASP A 307 -16.24 -3.08 8.10
N ARG A 308 -15.16 -2.63 7.44
CA ARG A 308 -13.86 -3.33 7.38
C ARG A 308 -12.83 -2.67 8.30
N MET A 309 -13.16 -2.62 9.59
CA MET A 309 -12.36 -1.90 10.59
C MET A 309 -10.91 -2.42 10.70
N LEU A 310 -10.70 -3.74 10.61
CA LEU A 310 -9.35 -4.33 10.67
C LEU A 310 -8.48 -3.89 9.49
N GLN A 311 -9.05 -3.79 8.29
CA GLN A 311 -8.35 -3.30 7.11
C GLN A 311 -8.06 -1.80 7.23
N ALA A 312 -8.97 -1.02 7.84
CA ALA A 312 -8.71 0.39 8.12
C ALA A 312 -7.53 0.57 9.09
N VAL A 313 -7.47 -0.22 10.18
CA VAL A 313 -6.32 -0.25 11.11
C VAL A 313 -5.03 -0.59 10.37
N GLU A 314 -5.06 -1.59 9.50
CA GLU A 314 -3.90 -2.04 8.70
C GLU A 314 -3.37 -0.92 7.80
N VAL A 315 -4.25 -0.24 7.08
CA VAL A 315 -3.93 0.89 6.19
C VAL A 315 -3.35 2.06 6.99
N LEU A 316 -3.98 2.44 8.10
CA LEU A 316 -3.53 3.55 8.94
C LEU A 316 -2.16 3.26 9.57
N THR A 317 -1.97 2.03 10.08
CA THR A 317 -0.69 1.58 10.65
C THR A 317 0.42 1.67 9.62
N ARG A 318 0.16 1.25 8.38
CA ARG A 318 1.13 1.40 7.26
C ARG A 318 1.39 2.85 6.92
N GLY A 319 0.36 3.70 6.90
CA GLY A 319 0.50 5.13 6.63
C GLY A 319 1.45 5.81 7.61
N MET A 320 1.40 5.45 8.90
CA MET A 320 2.30 5.97 9.93
C MET A 320 3.78 5.69 9.66
N VAL A 321 4.12 4.61 8.94
CA VAL A 321 5.51 4.28 8.56
C VAL A 321 6.05 5.27 7.51
N TYR A 322 5.20 5.75 6.60
CA TYR A 322 5.64 6.58 5.46
C TYR A 322 5.35 8.06 5.63
N CYS A 323 4.43 8.43 6.52
CA CYS A 323 4.12 9.82 6.81
C CYS A 323 3.85 10.04 8.30
N ALA A 324 4.65 10.91 8.91
CA ALA A 324 4.52 11.31 10.30
C ALA A 324 3.38 12.33 10.48
N SER A 325 2.13 11.91 10.22
CA SER A 325 0.95 12.77 10.37
C SER A 325 0.15 12.41 11.61
N TYR A 326 0.00 13.38 12.52
CA TYR A 326 -0.87 13.20 13.70
C TYR A 326 -2.32 12.88 13.33
N LYS A 327 -2.79 13.29 12.14
CA LYS A 327 -4.15 13.01 11.68
C LYS A 327 -4.40 11.52 11.47
N LEU A 328 -3.39 10.81 10.95
CA LEU A 328 -3.46 9.35 10.80
C LEU A 328 -3.48 8.66 12.15
N LEU A 329 -2.66 9.13 13.09
CA LEU A 329 -2.62 8.60 14.45
C LEU A 329 -3.96 8.77 15.16
N VAL A 330 -4.56 9.97 15.10
CA VAL A 330 -5.87 10.23 15.70
C VAL A 330 -6.92 9.31 15.10
N LYS A 331 -6.97 9.18 13.76
CA LYS A 331 -7.91 8.28 13.08
C LYS A 331 -7.68 6.81 13.45
N LEU A 332 -6.43 6.38 13.59
CA LEU A 332 -6.08 5.01 14.02
C LEU A 332 -6.63 4.72 15.41
N VAL A 333 -6.41 5.65 16.34
CA VAL A 333 -6.94 5.56 17.69
C VAL A 333 -8.47 5.53 17.68
N ASP A 334 -9.14 6.36 16.86
CA ASP A 334 -10.61 6.34 16.73
C ASP A 334 -11.13 4.95 16.33
N VAL A 335 -10.46 4.30 15.38
CA VAL A 335 -10.84 2.95 14.92
C VAL A 335 -10.53 1.89 15.99
N GLU A 336 -9.42 2.00 16.71
CA GLU A 336 -9.11 1.07 17.82
C GLU A 336 -10.12 1.21 18.97
N LEU A 337 -10.57 2.44 19.26
CA LEU A 337 -11.62 2.69 20.24
C LEU A 337 -12.96 2.13 19.80
N SER A 338 -13.31 2.22 18.52
CA SER A 338 -14.56 1.62 17.99
C SER A 338 -14.51 0.08 18.07
N LEU A 339 -13.33 -0.51 17.94
CA LEU A 339 -13.05 -1.93 18.16
C LEU A 339 -12.97 -2.32 19.65
N LYS A 340 -13.09 -1.37 20.59
CA LYS A 340 -12.94 -1.55 22.04
C LYS A 340 -11.53 -1.99 22.47
N ASN A 341 -10.52 -1.74 21.65
CA ASN A 341 -9.11 -1.99 21.96
C ASN A 341 -8.50 -0.82 22.73
N TYR A 342 -9.09 -0.47 23.87
CA TYR A 342 -8.72 0.72 24.63
C TYR A 342 -7.24 0.75 25.03
N THR A 343 -6.67 -0.41 25.40
CA THR A 343 -5.28 -0.50 25.88
C THR A 343 -4.30 -0.18 24.77
N ARG A 344 -4.51 -0.79 23.60
CA ARG A 344 -3.75 -0.52 22.38
C ARG A 344 -3.85 0.95 21.96
N ALA A 345 -5.04 1.53 21.99
CA ALA A 345 -5.25 2.95 21.71
C ALA A 345 -4.42 3.86 22.62
N ARG A 346 -4.38 3.57 23.93
CA ARG A 346 -3.56 4.31 24.90
C ARG A 346 -2.06 4.11 24.68
N ASP A 347 -1.64 2.87 24.45
CA ASP A 347 -0.23 2.52 24.31
C ASP A 347 0.38 3.20 23.08
N ILE A 348 -0.35 3.19 21.95
CA ILE A 348 0.01 3.89 20.70
C ILE A 348 0.21 5.41 20.95
N LEU A 349 -0.71 6.07 21.66
CA LEU A 349 -0.58 7.49 21.97
C LEU A 349 0.58 7.78 22.92
N THR A 350 0.77 6.92 23.92
CA THR A 350 1.84 7.07 24.92
C THR A 350 3.22 6.91 24.28
N GLU A 351 3.36 5.96 23.35
CA GLU A 351 4.57 5.76 22.55
C GLU A 351 4.88 7.01 21.71
N TYR A 352 3.88 7.54 20.99
CA TYR A 352 4.05 8.75 20.20
C TYR A 352 4.50 9.96 21.04
N VAL A 353 3.90 10.18 22.21
CA VAL A 353 4.26 11.30 23.10
C VAL A 353 5.68 11.15 23.65
N LYS A 354 6.16 9.92 23.86
CA LYS A 354 7.53 9.68 24.34
C LYS A 354 8.57 9.97 23.26
N GLU A 355 8.27 9.64 22.01
CA GLU A 355 9.20 9.79 20.88
C GLU A 355 9.17 11.20 20.28
N SER A 356 8.04 11.90 20.37
CA SER A 356 7.89 13.23 19.77
C SER A 356 8.49 14.33 20.65
N ALA A 357 9.38 15.15 20.06
CA ALA A 357 9.94 16.33 20.72
C ALA A 357 8.88 17.41 21.02
N ALA A 358 7.82 17.49 20.22
CA ALA A 358 6.70 18.40 20.40
C ALA A 358 5.40 17.68 20.02
N THR A 359 4.46 17.55 20.96
CA THR A 359 3.22 16.80 20.74
C THR A 359 2.11 17.74 20.30
N PRO A 360 1.52 17.57 19.10
CA PRO A 360 0.35 18.35 18.70
C PRO A 360 -0.81 18.26 19.72
N ILE A 361 -1.44 19.41 20.01
CA ILE A 361 -2.61 19.52 20.91
C ILE A 361 -3.68 18.44 20.63
N PRO A 362 -4.08 18.13 19.37
CA PRO A 362 -5.09 17.10 19.12
C PRO A 362 -4.73 15.71 19.66
N ILE A 363 -3.44 15.38 19.75
CA ILE A 363 -2.97 14.11 20.30
C ILE A 363 -3.09 14.11 21.83
N LEU A 364 -2.72 15.22 22.47
CA LEU A 364 -2.86 15.38 23.92
C LEU A 364 -4.35 15.33 24.32
N GLU A 365 -5.23 16.00 23.57
CA GLU A 365 -6.69 15.92 23.74
C GLU A 365 -7.19 14.49 23.57
N LYS A 366 -6.68 13.76 22.57
CA LYS A 366 -7.05 12.37 22.35
C LYS A 366 -6.56 11.47 23.48
N LEU A 367 -5.33 11.63 23.95
CA LEU A 367 -4.78 10.89 25.08
C LEU A 367 -5.58 11.16 26.35
N LEU A 368 -5.98 12.41 26.59
CA LEU A 368 -6.86 12.77 27.69
C LEU A 368 -8.20 12.04 27.60
N SER A 369 -8.79 12.00 26.40
CA SER A 369 -10.04 11.28 26.16
C SER A 369 -9.90 9.79 26.45
N VAL A 370 -8.79 9.17 26.04
CA VAL A 370 -8.55 7.74 26.25
C VAL A 370 -8.28 7.43 27.72
N GLU A 371 -7.43 8.20 28.39
CA GLU A 371 -7.12 8.03 29.81
C GLU A 371 -8.35 8.21 30.69
N SER A 372 -9.27 9.11 30.31
CA SER A 372 -10.56 9.27 31.01
C SER A 372 -11.41 7.99 31.02
N LEU A 373 -11.26 7.10 30.04
CA LEU A 373 -11.96 5.82 29.96
C LEU A 373 -11.42 4.76 30.93
N PHE A 374 -10.17 4.90 31.40
CA PHE A 374 -9.48 3.92 32.25
C PHE A 374 -9.60 4.18 33.77
N HIS A 375 -10.27 5.28 34.17
CA HIS A 375 -10.66 5.70 35.53
C HIS A 375 -9.92 6.91 36.16
N THR A 376 -10.76 7.69 36.86
CA THR A 376 -10.64 8.95 37.60
C THR A 376 -9.68 8.98 38.81
N GLN A 377 -8.83 7.97 39.02
CA GLN A 377 -8.00 7.88 40.24
C GLN A 377 -6.58 8.43 40.08
N ASP A 378 -6.02 8.45 38.87
CA ASP A 378 -4.70 9.04 38.61
C ASP A 378 -4.83 10.55 38.33
N SER A 379 -5.25 11.29 39.36
CA SER A 379 -5.41 12.75 39.32
C SER A 379 -4.13 13.48 38.91
N THR A 380 -2.96 12.90 39.21
CA THR A 380 -1.63 13.43 38.89
C THR A 380 -1.27 13.31 37.41
N LYS A 381 -1.59 12.18 36.75
CA LYS A 381 -1.31 11.97 35.33
C LYS A 381 -2.24 12.82 34.46
N MET A 382 -3.52 12.86 34.80
CA MET A 382 -4.49 13.77 34.18
C MET A 382 -4.09 15.23 34.37
N ARG A 383 -3.70 15.63 35.60
CA ARG A 383 -3.16 16.97 35.90
C ARG A 383 -2.01 17.32 34.98
N ASN A 384 -0.98 16.49 34.89
CA ASN A 384 0.20 16.78 34.08
C ASN A 384 -0.16 16.97 32.60
N LEU A 385 -1.12 16.18 32.10
CA LEU A 385 -1.61 16.32 30.72
C LEU A 385 -2.35 17.65 30.51
N PHE A 386 -3.22 18.04 31.45
CA PHE A 386 -3.88 19.36 31.43
C PHE A 386 -2.88 20.52 31.47
N LEU A 387 -1.84 20.43 32.32
CA LEU A 387 -0.78 21.43 32.39
C LEU A 387 0.00 21.54 31.07
N GLN A 388 0.23 20.41 30.40
CA GLN A 388 0.92 20.38 29.12
C GLN A 388 0.06 20.97 28.00
N ILE A 389 -1.21 20.60 27.91
CA ILE A 389 -2.16 21.19 26.94
C ILE A 389 -2.23 22.71 27.16
N PHE A 390 -2.27 23.18 28.41
CA PHE A 390 -2.36 24.60 28.72
C PHE A 390 -1.11 25.39 28.33
N LYS A 391 0.09 24.83 28.52
CA LYS A 391 1.34 25.49 28.09
C LYS A 391 1.40 25.72 26.58
N GLU A 392 0.72 24.88 25.81
CA GLU A 392 0.78 24.87 24.35
C GLU A 392 -0.48 25.46 23.67
N SER A 393 -1.53 25.84 24.42
CA SER A 393 -2.82 26.30 23.88
C SER A 393 -3.37 27.58 24.51
N ASP A 394 -4.37 28.19 23.87
CA ASP A 394 -5.05 29.39 24.39
C ASP A 394 -5.91 29.09 25.63
N HIS A 395 -5.95 30.04 26.56
CA HIS A 395 -6.68 29.95 27.84
C HIS A 395 -8.16 29.52 27.72
N HIS A 396 -8.83 29.88 26.62
CA HIS A 396 -10.22 29.52 26.35
C HIS A 396 -10.41 28.01 26.16
N ARG A 397 -9.53 27.38 25.37
CA ARG A 397 -9.64 25.96 24.99
C ARG A 397 -9.42 25.03 26.18
N VAL A 398 -8.59 25.44 27.13
CA VAL A 398 -8.35 24.67 28.35
C VAL A 398 -9.50 24.80 29.34
N SER A 399 -10.13 25.98 29.42
CA SER A 399 -11.35 26.17 30.20
C SER A 399 -12.48 25.25 29.72
N GLU A 400 -12.65 25.11 28.40
CA GLU A 400 -13.59 24.18 27.78
C GLU A 400 -13.31 22.71 28.16
N LEU A 401 -12.05 22.27 28.06
CA LEU A 401 -11.65 20.91 28.42
C LEU A 401 -11.84 20.61 29.92
N LEU A 402 -11.56 21.57 30.81
CA LEU A 402 -11.76 21.44 32.26
C LEU A 402 -13.23 21.26 32.65
N ASN A 403 -14.14 21.85 31.88
CA ASN A 403 -15.57 21.72 32.09
C ASN A 403 -16.11 20.40 31.54
N TYR A 404 -15.56 19.91 30.42
CA TYR A 404 -15.98 18.65 29.79
C TYR A 404 -15.60 17.40 30.57
N TYR A 405 -14.38 17.31 31.10
CA TYR A 405 -13.92 16.12 31.81
C TYR A 405 -14.27 16.16 33.32
N THR A 406 -14.82 15.06 33.83
CA THR A 406 -15.10 14.87 35.26
C THR A 406 -13.81 14.66 36.05
N LEU A 407 -13.19 15.76 36.48
CA LEU A 407 -12.07 15.79 37.43
C LEU A 407 -12.57 16.12 38.84
N PRO A 408 -11.83 15.73 39.91
CA PRO A 408 -12.09 16.21 41.26
C PRO A 408 -12.10 17.75 41.31
N GLU A 409 -13.08 18.35 41.99
CA GLU A 409 -13.24 19.81 42.08
C GLU A 409 -12.03 20.52 42.69
N GLU A 410 -11.30 19.83 43.59
CA GLU A 410 -10.02 20.31 44.14
C GLU A 410 -8.97 20.52 43.04
N LEU A 411 -8.86 19.58 42.10
CA LEU A 411 -7.93 19.65 40.98
C LEU A 411 -8.35 20.72 39.97
N LYS A 412 -9.66 20.86 39.70
CA LYS A 412 -10.20 21.92 38.84
C LYS A 412 -9.94 23.29 39.43
N SER A 413 -10.17 23.46 40.73
CA SER A 413 -9.90 24.69 41.46
C SER A 413 -8.41 25.03 41.47
N GLU A 414 -7.54 24.03 41.68
CA GLU A 414 -6.08 24.22 41.65
C GLU A 414 -5.62 24.67 40.26
N ILE A 415 -6.05 23.99 39.18
CA ILE A 415 -5.71 24.37 37.80
C ILE A 415 -6.25 25.77 37.47
N ARG A 416 -7.51 26.09 37.83
CA ARG A 416 -8.08 27.44 37.64
C ARG A 416 -7.30 28.52 38.41
N SER A 417 -6.89 28.24 39.64
CA SER A 417 -6.12 29.17 40.48
C SER A 417 -4.68 29.37 40.03
N HIS A 418 -4.03 28.32 39.52
CA HIS A 418 -2.64 28.39 39.06
C HIS A 418 -2.50 29.26 37.80
N PHE A 419 -3.61 29.51 37.10
CA PHE A 419 -3.61 30.14 35.78
C PHE A 419 -4.60 31.31 35.61
N ASN A 420 -5.25 31.80 36.67
CA ASN A 420 -6.19 32.93 36.63
C ASN A 420 -7.34 32.78 35.60
N LEU A 421 -7.94 31.59 35.50
CA LEU A 421 -9.10 31.37 34.63
C LEU A 421 -10.40 31.81 35.33
N GLU A 422 -11.11 32.83 34.81
CA GLU A 422 -12.41 33.26 35.34
C GLU A 422 -13.55 32.27 34.99
N LEU A 423 -14.45 32.03 35.93
CA LEU A 423 -15.65 31.20 35.76
C LEU A 423 -16.68 31.94 34.90
N ASN A 424 -16.79 31.60 33.62
CA ASN A 424 -17.89 32.11 32.79
C ASN A 424 -19.03 31.08 32.72
N THR A 425 -20.02 31.25 33.60
CA THR A 425 -21.16 30.33 33.79
C THR A 425 -22.18 30.31 32.65
N LYS A 426 -21.89 30.93 31.50
CA LYS A 426 -22.83 31.07 30.37
C LYS A 426 -22.60 30.10 29.21
N ASP A 427 -21.49 29.37 29.18
CA ASP A 427 -21.14 28.48 28.06
C ASP A 427 -21.54 27.01 28.27
N GLU A 428 -22.09 26.65 29.43
CA GLU A 428 -22.47 25.26 29.77
C GLU A 428 -23.65 24.71 28.95
N VAL A 429 -24.50 25.56 28.36
CA VAL A 429 -25.80 25.13 27.82
C VAL A 429 -25.76 24.75 26.32
N ASN A 430 -24.66 25.00 25.61
CA ASN A 430 -24.58 24.79 24.15
C ASN A 430 -23.32 23.99 23.70
N PHE A 431 -22.66 23.33 24.65
CA PHE A 431 -21.33 22.72 24.47
C PHE A 431 -21.37 21.30 23.87
N ASP A 432 -22.34 20.47 24.28
CA ASP A 432 -22.48 19.07 23.85
C ASP A 432 -22.56 18.89 22.33
N ALA A 433 -23.14 19.85 21.60
CA ALA A 433 -23.32 19.75 20.14
C ALA A 433 -22.08 20.18 19.34
N LYS A 434 -21.27 21.14 19.84
CA LYS A 434 -20.11 21.69 19.12
C LYS A 434 -18.84 20.87 19.31
N PHE A 435 -18.61 20.34 20.51
CA PHE A 435 -17.40 19.57 20.83
C PHE A 435 -17.43 18.16 20.21
N HIS A 436 -18.61 17.55 20.13
CA HIS A 436 -18.80 16.29 19.39
C HIS A 436 -18.46 16.41 17.90
N GLN A 437 -18.75 17.57 17.27
CA GLN A 437 -18.42 17.83 15.86
C GLN A 437 -16.93 18.15 15.60
N SER A 438 -16.15 18.54 16.62
CA SER A 438 -14.71 18.78 16.46
C SER A 438 -13.86 17.53 16.67
N LEU A 439 -14.34 16.58 17.49
CA LEU A 439 -13.67 15.30 17.75
C LEU A 439 -14.08 14.19 16.78
N ILE A 440 -15.33 14.18 16.35
CA ILE A 440 -15.84 13.33 15.29
C ILE A 440 -15.85 14.24 14.07
N GLY A 441 -14.93 14.08 13.12
CA GLY A 441 -14.98 14.81 11.85
C GLY A 441 -16.40 14.78 11.24
N PRO A 442 -16.73 15.70 10.33
CA PRO A 442 -18.12 16.03 9.97
C PRO A 442 -18.97 14.77 9.80
N LEU A 443 -20.00 14.64 10.64
CA LEU A 443 -21.00 13.59 10.53
C LEU A 443 -21.65 13.72 9.14
N HIS A 444 -21.36 12.75 8.27
CA HIS A 444 -22.11 12.58 7.04
C HIS A 444 -23.54 12.14 7.41
N ASN A 445 -24.50 13.04 7.15
CA ASN A 445 -25.90 12.67 6.97
C ASN A 445 -26.09 11.86 5.69
#